data_AF-A0A554J9Y4-F1
#
_entry.id   AF-A0A554J9Y4-F1
#
_cell.length_a   1.000
_cell.length_b   1.000
_cell.length_c   1.000
_cell.angle_alpha   90.00
_cell.angle_beta   90.00
_cell.angle_gamma   90.00
#
_symmetry.space_group_name_H-M   'P 1'
#
loop_
_entity.id
_entity.type
_entity.pdbx_description
1 polymer ?
#
loop_
_entity_poly.entity_id
_entity_poly.type
_entity_poly.pdbx_seq_one_letter_code
_entity_poly.pdbx_strand_id
1 'polypeptide(L)' 'MSNTQKTFILTKRIARHGNQSAILIPKFLQHALKPKTVVEVKISILEEAEYEKNT' A
#
# COMPACT_ATOMS: atom_id res chain seq x y z
N MET A 1 27.65 8.65 8.63
CA MET A 1 26.77 7.89 7.71
C MET A 1 25.46 8.64 7.59
N SER A 2 25.12 9.19 6.41
CA SER A 2 23.86 9.93 6.25
C SER A 2 22.70 8.96 6.08
N ASN A 3 21.95 8.74 7.17
CA ASN A 3 20.73 7.93 7.14
C ASN A 3 19.65 8.70 6.38
N THR A 4 19.59 8.53 5.05
CA THR A 4 18.64 9.26 4.21
C THR A 4 17.34 8.49 4.20
N GLN A 5 16.42 8.85 5.10
CA GLN A 5 15.09 8.27 5.15
C GLN A 5 14.32 8.67 3.88
N LYS A 6 13.94 7.67 3.07
CA LYS A 6 13.14 7.90 1.85
C LYS A 6 11.68 7.71 2.18
N THR A 7 10.87 8.75 1.94
CA THR A 7 9.42 8.73 2.18
C THR A 7 8.68 8.81 0.86
N PHE A 8 7.69 7.94 0.67
CA PHE A 8 6.81 7.94 -0.49
C PHE A 8 5.36 8.08 -0.01
N ILE A 9 4.61 9.02 -0.58
CA ILE A 9 3.18 9.21 -0.30
C ILE A 9 2.43 8.79 -1.57
N LEU A 10 1.51 7.84 -1.42
CA LEU A 10 0.75 7.27 -2.53
C LEU A 10 -0.74 7.31 -2.20
N THR A 11 -1.53 7.94 -3.07
CA THR A 11 -2.98 7.75 -3.08
C THR A 11 -3.31 6.59 -3.99
N LYS A 12 -3.86 5.51 -3.42
CA LYS A 12 -4.20 4.29 -4.15
C LYS A 12 -5.55 3.75 -3.71
N ARG A 13 -6.29 3.20 -4.66
CA ARG A 13 -7.45 2.36 -4.36
C ARG A 13 -6.98 1.00 -3.87
N ILE A 14 -7.71 0.44 -2.92
CA ILE A 14 -7.46 -0.90 -2.40
C ILE A 14 -7.91 -1.92 -3.45
N ALA A 15 -7.04 -2.86 -3.79
CA ALA A 15 -7.36 -3.96 -4.68
C ALA A 15 -7.94 -5.14 -3.87
N ARG A 16 -8.64 -6.05 -4.56
CA ARG A 16 -9.07 -7.33 -4.00
C ARG A 16 -8.22 -8.45 -4.59
N HIS A 17 -7.63 -9.28 -3.74
CA HIS A 17 -6.93 -10.49 -4.13
C HIS A 17 -7.56 -11.68 -3.40
N GLY A 18 -8.46 -12.39 -4.10
CA GLY A 18 -9.30 -13.42 -3.50
C GLY A 18 -10.20 -12.85 -2.39
N ASN A 19 -10.07 -13.37 -1.18
CA ASN A 19 -10.81 -12.91 0.00
C ASN A 19 -10.07 -11.84 0.81
N GLN A 20 -8.93 -11.36 0.31
CA GLN A 20 -8.11 -10.37 1.00
C GLN A 20 -8.14 -9.03 0.26
N SER A 21 -8.19 -7.96 1.03
CA SER A 21 -7.86 -6.61 0.55
C SER A 21 -6.35 -6.47 0.44
N ALA A 22 -5.86 -5.92 -0.67
CA ALA A 22 -4.45 -5.81 -0.97
C ALA A 22 -4.08 -4.39 -1.44
N ILE A 23 -2.96 -3.86 -0.95
CA ILE A 23 -2.34 -2.65 -1.48
C ILE A 23 -1.25 -3.08 -2.47
N LEU A 24 -1.47 -2.83 -3.76
CA LEU A 24 -0.51 -3.21 -4.79
C LEU A 24 0.66 -2.21 -4.84
N ILE A 25 1.87 -2.69 -4.55
CA ILE A 25 3.10 -1.89 -4.60
C ILE A 25 3.46 -1.58 -6.07
N PRO A 26 3.62 -0.31 -6.46
CA PRO A 26 4.06 0.07 -7.81
C PRO A 26 5.43 -0.51 -8.19
N LYS A 27 5.60 -0.88 -9.47
CA LYS A 27 6.84 -1.52 -9.97
C LYS A 27 8.10 -0.72 -9.67
N PHE A 28 8.05 0.61 -9.74
CA PHE A 28 9.22 1.46 -9.48
C PHE A 28 9.70 1.41 -8.02
N LEU A 29 8.85 1.01 -7.07
CA LEU A 29 9.24 0.81 -5.67
C LEU A 29 9.79 -0.58 -5.38
N GLN A 30 9.67 -1.55 -6.29
CA GLN A 30 10.15 -2.92 -6.08
C GLN A 30 11.65 -2.98 -5.78
N HIS A 31 12.44 -2.08 -6.37
CA HIS A 31 13.88 -2.01 -6.11
C HIS A 31 14.21 -1.59 -4.67
N ALA A 32 13.36 -0.77 -4.05
CA ALA A 32 13.49 -0.34 -2.67
C ALA A 32 12.83 -1.31 -1.68
N LEU A 33 11.72 -1.94 -2.09
CA LEU A 33 10.91 -2.85 -1.30
C LEU A 33 11.23 -4.31 -1.66
N LYS A 34 12.48 -4.73 -1.39
CA LYS A 34 12.93 -6.10 -1.62
C LYS A 34 12.24 -7.07 -0.64
N PRO A 35 12.11 -8.37 -0.99
CA PRO A 35 11.63 -9.37 -0.03
C PRO A 35 12.38 -9.30 1.31
N LYS A 36 11.67 -9.50 2.41
CA LYS A 36 12.17 -9.39 3.81
C LYS A 36 12.49 -7.97 4.30
N THR A 37 12.28 -6.93 3.48
CA THR A 37 12.39 -5.54 3.95
C THR A 37 11.20 -5.22 4.85
N VAL A 38 11.46 -4.77 6.07
CA VAL A 38 10.42 -4.26 6.98
C VAL A 38 10.26 -2.76 6.72
N VAL A 39 9.02 -2.32 6.51
CA VAL A 39 8.70 -0.91 6.27
C VAL A 39 7.55 -0.48 7.18
N GLU A 40 7.58 0.78 7.59
CA GLU A 40 6.44 1.41 8.24
C GLU A 40 5.38 1.77 7.19
N VAL A 41 4.11 1.46 7.49
CA VAL A 41 2.98 1.80 6.63
C VAL A 41 2.01 2.68 7.41
N LYS A 42 1.81 3.92 6.96
CA LYS A 42 0.81 4.84 7.48
C LYS A 42 -0.35 4.96 6.48
N ILE A 43 -1.54 4.57 6.90
CA ILE A 43 -2.74 4.59 6.06
C ILE A 43 -3.71 5.66 6.59
N SER A 44 -4.22 6.48 5.70
CA SER A 44 -5.29 7.43 5.98
C SER A 44 -6.41 7.17 4.97
N ILE A 45 -7.61 6.85 5.47
CA ILE A 45 -8.78 6.63 4.62
C ILE A 45 -9.23 8.00 4.11
N LEU A 46 -9.20 8.20 2.79
CA LEU A 46 -9.60 9.47 2.15
C LEU A 46 -11.05 9.44 1.66
N GLU A 47 -11.55 8.25 1.33
CA GLU A 47 -12.90 8.00 0.84
C GLU A 47 -13.31 6.59 1.30
N GLU A 48 -14.52 6.45 1.82
CA GLU A 48 -15.04 5.16 2.25
C GLU A 48 -15.56 4.38 1.03
N ALA A 49 -15.26 3.08 0.97
CA ALA A 49 -15.83 2.23 -0.06
C ALA A 49 -17.30 1.97 0.26
N GLU A 50 -18.19 2.21 -0.70
CA GLU A 50 -19.58 1.78 -0.59
C GLU A 50 -19.61 0.24 -0.49
N TYR A 51 -20.06 -0.28 0.65
CA TYR A 51 -20.25 -1.71 0.84
C TYR A 51 -21.40 -2.17 -0.06
N GLU A 52 -21.11 -2.78 -1.20
CA GLU A 52 -22.09 -3.56 -1.95
C GLU A 52 -22.52 -4.74 -1.07
N LYS A 53 -23.69 -4.61 -0.43
CA LYS A 53 -24.39 -5.75 0.16
C LYS A 53 -24.74 -6.70 -0.99
N ASN A 54 -23.92 -7.74 -1.17
CA ASN A 54 -24.34 -8.91 -1.93
C ASN A 54 -25.61 -9.45 -1.27
N THR A 55 -26.74 -9.18 -1.91
CA THR A 55 -28.06 -9.69 -1.54
C THR A 55 -28.30 -10.99 -2.29
#